data_AF-A0A258JII7-F1
#
_entry.id   AF-A0A258JII7-F1
#
_cell.length_a   1.000
_cell.length_b   1.000
_cell.length_c   1.000
_cell.angle_alpha   90.00
_cell.angle_beta   90.00
_cell.angle_gamma   90.00
#
_symmetry.space_group_name_H-M   'P 1'
#
loop_
_entity.id
_entity.type
_entity.pdbx_description
1 polymer ?
#
loop_
_entity_poly.entity_id
_entity_poly.type
_entity_poly.pdbx_seq_one_letter_code
_entity_poly.pdbx_strand_id
1 'polypeptide(L)'
;IPIIIGGSQDLTYSMYRAYDELEQMVNLVAIDSKFDFGKEDEQMSSNSYLSQMIIDEPNNLFNFCNIGYQTYYNSQEEIDLIEKLFFDGYRLGEVSNNIALAEPVFRDADIVSLDLNAVKSADSGNFVSFAPNGFNGKEICALARYAGISDKVSMFGVFNHHNSRQESILITQIIWYFIEGYHYRSKEYPFGSRENYIKYSVPIEDETLVFYKSDRTDRWWIEIPFVSNGNNKLKRNTLLPCSYEEYLGACNQELPERWWKAQRKNVL
;
A
#
# COMPACT_ATOMS: atom_id res chain seq x y z
N ILE A 1 11.34 -5.39 -12.73
CA ILE A 1 11.01 -4.53 -11.57
C ILE A 1 12.30 -4.14 -10.91
N PRO A 2 12.68 -2.85 -10.88
CA PRO A 2 13.79 -2.39 -10.07
C PRO A 2 13.55 -2.67 -8.59
N ILE A 3 14.60 -3.15 -7.92
CA ILE A 3 14.68 -3.29 -6.47
C ILE A 3 15.75 -2.31 -6.00
N ILE A 4 15.35 -1.32 -5.21
CA ILE A 4 16.24 -0.30 -4.66
C ILE A 4 16.60 -0.72 -3.24
N ILE A 5 17.88 -0.69 -2.88
CA ILE A 5 18.37 -1.12 -1.58
C ILE A 5 19.31 -0.06 -1.02
N GLY A 6 19.01 0.40 0.20
CA GLY A 6 19.85 1.29 0.97
C GLY A 6 19.58 2.77 0.74
N GLY A 7 20.40 3.58 1.40
CA GLY A 7 20.09 4.99 1.61
C GLY A 7 18.94 5.17 2.58
N SER A 8 18.48 6.40 2.68
CA SER A 8 17.32 6.78 3.47
C SER A 8 16.04 6.72 2.62
N GLN A 9 14.91 6.63 3.31
CA GLN A 9 13.62 6.39 2.65
C GLN A 9 13.08 7.56 1.82
N ASP A 10 13.68 8.75 1.92
CA ASP A 10 13.39 9.87 1.02
C ASP A 10 13.68 9.55 -0.45
N LEU A 11 14.49 8.53 -0.75
CA LEU A 11 14.64 8.00 -2.11
C LEU A 11 13.30 7.52 -2.72
N THR A 12 12.29 7.24 -1.89
CA THR A 12 10.92 6.98 -2.33
C THR A 12 10.37 8.14 -3.15
N TYR A 13 10.72 9.39 -2.82
CA TYR A 13 10.35 10.56 -3.62
C TYR A 13 10.87 10.44 -5.05
N SER A 14 12.14 10.08 -5.22
CA SER A 14 12.72 9.88 -6.56
C SER A 14 12.06 8.73 -7.32
N MET A 15 11.70 7.65 -6.62
CA MET A 15 10.93 6.54 -7.22
C MET A 15 9.56 6.98 -7.70
N TYR A 16 8.89 7.85 -6.94
CA TYR A 16 7.61 8.44 -7.31
C TYR A 16 7.74 9.38 -8.52
N ARG A 17 8.71 10.29 -8.53
CA ARG A 17 8.94 11.23 -9.65
C ARG A 17 9.31 10.53 -10.96
N ALA A 18 9.81 9.30 -10.92
CA ALA A 18 10.03 8.51 -12.13
C ALA A 18 8.73 8.20 -12.92
N TYR A 19 7.56 8.42 -12.32
CA TYR A 19 6.26 8.26 -12.98
C TYR A 19 5.78 9.54 -13.68
N ASP A 20 6.45 10.67 -13.51
CA ASP A 20 6.05 11.95 -14.11
C ASP A 20 5.94 11.87 -15.64
N GLU A 21 6.90 11.20 -16.28
CA GLU A 21 6.90 11.02 -17.73
C GLU A 21 5.86 10.00 -18.23
N LEU A 22 5.28 9.22 -17.33
CA LEU A 22 4.32 8.16 -17.66
C LEU A 22 2.86 8.65 -17.63
N GLU A 23 2.63 9.92 -17.26
CA GLU A 23 1.30 10.57 -17.14
C GLU A 23 0.26 9.71 -16.40
N GLN A 24 0.71 8.91 -15.45
CA GLN A 24 -0.11 7.97 -14.71
C GLN A 24 -0.14 8.30 -13.24
N MET A 25 -1.34 8.22 -12.68
CA MET A 25 -1.56 8.36 -11.26
C MET A 25 -1.04 7.11 -10.51
N VAL A 26 -0.34 7.31 -9.41
CA VAL A 26 0.43 6.28 -8.68
C VAL A 26 -0.24 5.95 -7.35
N ASN A 27 -0.28 4.66 -7.01
CA ASN A 27 -0.58 4.18 -5.67
C ASN A 27 0.71 3.79 -4.97
N LEU A 28 1.04 4.47 -3.89
CA LEU A 28 2.21 4.21 -3.07
C LEU A 28 1.81 3.46 -1.79
N VAL A 29 2.53 2.39 -1.47
CA VAL A 29 2.43 1.72 -0.18
C VAL A 29 3.76 1.84 0.55
N ALA A 30 3.72 2.40 1.75
CA ALA A 30 4.86 2.43 2.67
C ALA A 30 4.65 1.38 3.77
N ILE A 31 5.67 0.56 4.03
CA ILE A 31 5.73 -0.30 5.21
C ILE A 31 6.61 0.43 6.22
N ASP A 32 5.98 1.06 7.20
CA ASP A 32 6.67 1.98 8.10
C ASP A 32 6.01 2.03 9.49
N SER A 33 6.81 2.37 10.50
CA SER A 33 6.33 2.74 11.84
C SER A 33 5.80 4.18 11.92
N LYS A 34 6.15 5.04 10.97
CA LYS A 34 5.83 6.48 10.88
C LYS A 34 5.23 6.85 9.53
N PHE A 35 4.50 7.96 9.46
CA PHE A 35 3.99 8.49 8.18
C PHE A 35 5.01 9.37 7.43
N ASP A 36 6.01 9.91 8.14
CA ASP A 36 7.05 10.79 7.60
C ASP A 36 6.49 12.07 6.94
N PHE A 37 5.56 12.72 7.63
CA PHE A 37 5.17 14.10 7.32
C PHE A 37 6.17 15.09 7.91
N GLY A 38 6.78 15.88 7.05
CA GLY A 38 7.60 17.01 7.45
C GLY A 38 6.75 18.25 7.72
N LYS A 39 7.34 19.19 8.45
CA LYS A 39 6.79 20.55 8.54
C LYS A 39 6.91 21.26 7.18
N GLU A 40 6.00 22.18 6.89
CA GLU A 40 5.89 22.87 5.57
C GLU A 40 7.21 23.48 5.06
N ASP A 41 8.09 23.94 5.96
CA ASP A 41 9.38 24.57 5.61
C ASP A 41 10.62 23.66 5.81
N GLU A 42 10.42 22.37 6.06
CA GLU A 42 11.52 21.44 6.32
C GLU A 42 12.09 20.88 5.02
N GLN A 43 13.43 20.88 4.90
CA GLN A 43 14.11 20.25 3.76
C GLN A 43 13.72 18.76 3.68
N MET A 44 13.63 18.23 2.45
CA MET A 44 13.32 16.83 2.23
C MET A 44 14.31 15.93 2.97
N SER A 45 13.78 15.02 3.76
CA SER A 45 14.49 14.04 4.57
C SER A 45 13.68 12.76 4.63
N SER A 46 14.26 11.70 5.22
CA SER A 46 13.55 10.44 5.46
C SER A 46 12.23 10.62 6.20
N ASN A 47 12.09 11.68 7.01
CA ASN A 47 10.92 11.94 7.84
C ASN A 47 9.97 12.99 7.24
N SER A 48 10.23 13.47 6.01
CA SER A 48 9.46 14.56 5.39
C SER A 48 9.11 14.35 3.91
N TYR A 49 9.47 13.21 3.34
CA TYR A 49 9.32 12.97 1.90
C TYR A 49 7.85 12.92 1.46
N LEU A 50 6.93 12.47 2.33
CA LEU A 50 5.51 12.37 1.97
C LEU A 50 4.89 13.75 1.78
N SER A 51 5.24 14.73 2.62
CA SER A 51 4.79 16.13 2.46
C SER A 51 5.20 16.69 1.10
N GLN A 52 6.44 16.42 0.67
CA GLN A 52 6.95 16.89 -0.62
C GLN A 52 6.23 16.21 -1.80
N MET A 53 5.89 14.92 -1.72
CA MET A 53 5.10 14.24 -2.77
C MET A 53 3.70 14.85 -2.97
N ILE A 54 3.12 15.42 -1.91
CA ILE A 54 1.77 16.01 -1.93
C ILE A 54 1.81 17.46 -2.45
N ILE A 55 2.88 18.20 -2.14
CA ILE A 55 3.03 19.62 -2.47
C ILE A 55 3.63 19.82 -3.88
N ASP A 56 4.62 19.01 -4.26
CA ASP A 56 5.38 19.24 -5.48
C ASP A 56 4.65 18.77 -6.74
N GLU A 57 4.52 19.67 -7.72
CA GLU A 57 3.99 19.33 -9.04
C GLU A 57 4.98 18.50 -9.88
N PRO A 58 4.49 17.55 -10.70
CA PRO A 58 3.09 17.19 -10.92
C PRO A 58 2.53 16.23 -9.84
N ASN A 59 1.26 16.45 -9.48
CA ASN A 59 0.56 15.69 -8.46
C ASN A 59 0.02 14.35 -9.03
N ASN A 60 0.91 13.37 -9.15
CA ASN A 60 0.61 12.04 -9.63
C ASN A 60 0.14 11.07 -8.51
N LEU A 61 0.26 11.43 -7.23
CA LEU A 61 -0.12 10.55 -6.11
C LEU A 61 -1.65 10.44 -5.99
N PHE A 62 -2.20 9.25 -6.26
CA PHE A 62 -3.64 8.98 -6.13
C PHE A 62 -4.00 8.34 -4.79
N ASN A 63 -3.23 7.34 -4.39
CA ASN A 63 -3.38 6.74 -3.07
C ASN A 63 -2.03 6.59 -2.40
N PHE A 64 -2.02 6.89 -1.11
CA PHE A 64 -0.96 6.51 -0.19
C PHE A 64 -1.56 5.59 0.85
N CYS A 65 -0.86 4.51 1.15
CA CYS A 65 -1.18 3.64 2.27
C CYS A 65 0.06 3.40 3.12
N ASN A 66 -0.05 3.62 4.43
CA ASN A 66 0.97 3.17 5.38
C ASN A 66 0.54 1.85 6.04
N ILE A 67 1.46 0.90 6.14
CA ILE A 67 1.26 -0.41 6.77
C ILE A 67 2.26 -0.54 7.92
N GLY A 68 1.75 -0.60 9.16
CA GLY A 68 2.58 -0.85 10.33
C GLY A 68 2.82 0.36 11.23
N TYR A 69 2.11 1.47 11.00
CA TYR A 69 2.31 2.66 11.80
C TYR A 69 1.99 2.39 13.28
N GLN A 70 2.71 3.08 14.16
CA GLN A 70 2.54 2.95 15.60
C GLN A 70 2.13 4.31 16.16
N THR A 71 0.99 4.39 16.86
CA THR A 71 0.38 5.66 17.27
C THR A 71 1.30 6.54 18.10
N TYR A 72 2.21 5.98 18.89
CA TYR A 72 3.14 6.78 19.69
C TYR A 72 4.30 7.40 18.89
N TYR A 73 4.52 6.98 17.65
CA TYR A 73 5.50 7.61 16.75
C TYR A 73 4.88 8.66 15.83
N ASN A 74 3.55 8.81 15.84
CA ASN A 74 2.82 9.70 14.95
C ASN A 74 1.96 10.65 15.79
N SER A 75 2.00 11.94 15.49
CA SER A 75 1.13 12.92 16.12
C SER A 75 -0.33 12.69 15.72
N GLN A 76 -1.27 13.17 16.54
CA GLN A 76 -2.69 13.06 16.20
C GLN A 76 -3.00 13.88 14.94
N GLU A 77 -2.32 15.00 14.76
CA GLU A 77 -2.44 15.87 13.59
C GLU A 77 -2.04 15.13 12.29
N GLU A 78 -0.99 14.32 12.31
CA GLU A 78 -0.58 13.49 11.16
C GLU A 78 -1.60 12.39 10.85
N ILE A 79 -2.13 11.72 11.88
CA ILE A 79 -3.18 10.71 11.72
C ILE A 79 -4.43 11.34 11.10
N ASP A 80 -4.84 12.51 11.61
CA ASP A 80 -5.99 13.25 11.08
C ASP A 80 -5.75 13.73 9.64
N LEU A 81 -4.51 14.03 9.27
CA LEU A 81 -4.13 14.42 7.92
C LEU A 81 -4.27 13.25 6.93
N ILE A 82 -3.83 12.04 7.29
CA ILE A 82 -4.05 10.82 6.50
C ILE A 82 -5.53 10.64 6.17
N GLU A 83 -6.39 10.78 7.18
CA GLU A 83 -7.84 10.63 7.00
C GLU A 83 -8.44 11.75 6.14
N LYS A 84 -8.03 13.01 6.34
CA LYS A 84 -8.49 14.14 5.53
C LYS A 84 -8.10 14.03 4.06
N LEU A 85 -6.94 13.45 3.76
CA LEU A 85 -6.48 13.17 2.40
C LEU A 85 -7.07 11.87 1.83
N PHE A 86 -7.95 11.20 2.58
CA PHE A 86 -8.54 9.90 2.24
C PHE A 86 -7.49 8.81 2.00
N PHE A 87 -6.32 8.93 2.61
CA PHE A 87 -5.29 7.90 2.58
C PHE A 87 -5.61 6.78 3.56
N ASP A 88 -4.92 5.66 3.38
CA ASP A 88 -5.08 4.47 4.19
C ASP A 88 -3.93 4.36 5.20
N GLY A 89 -4.23 3.90 6.41
CA GLY A 89 -3.23 3.68 7.45
C GLY A 89 -3.61 2.48 8.29
N TYR A 90 -2.78 1.44 8.27
CA TYR A 90 -2.98 0.23 9.06
C TYR A 90 -2.01 0.21 10.24
N ARG A 91 -2.55 0.03 11.45
CA ARG A 91 -1.71 -0.06 12.66
C ARG A 91 -0.94 -1.37 12.66
N LEU A 92 0.27 -1.35 13.23
CA LEU A 92 1.07 -2.56 13.42
C LEU A 92 0.27 -3.73 14.01
N GLY A 93 -0.49 -3.49 15.08
CA GLY A 93 -1.25 -4.53 15.78
C GLY A 93 -2.36 -5.17 14.93
N GLU A 94 -2.96 -4.42 14.02
CA GLU A 94 -4.01 -4.92 13.12
C GLU A 94 -3.42 -5.88 12.09
N VAL A 95 -2.32 -5.46 11.46
CA VAL A 95 -1.63 -6.23 10.42
C VAL A 95 -0.92 -7.45 11.00
N SER A 96 -0.27 -7.31 12.16
CA SER A 96 0.35 -8.47 12.84
C SER A 96 -0.69 -9.50 13.30
N ASN A 97 -1.90 -9.08 13.68
CA ASN A 97 -2.97 -10.01 14.06
C ASN A 97 -3.57 -10.72 12.83
N ASN A 98 -3.70 -10.01 11.71
CA ASN A 98 -4.17 -10.59 10.45
C ASN A 98 -3.43 -10.01 9.25
N ILE A 99 -2.32 -10.66 8.87
CA ILE A 99 -1.47 -10.18 7.78
C ILE A 99 -2.16 -10.21 6.40
N ALA A 100 -3.22 -11.02 6.24
CA ALA A 100 -3.98 -11.09 4.99
C ALA A 100 -4.68 -9.77 4.65
N LEU A 101 -4.92 -8.89 5.64
CA LEU A 101 -5.45 -7.54 5.43
C LEU A 101 -4.58 -6.70 4.48
N ALA A 102 -3.27 -6.96 4.45
CA ALA A 102 -2.34 -6.21 3.62
C ALA A 102 -2.36 -6.64 2.14
N GLU A 103 -2.83 -7.86 1.81
CA GLU A 103 -2.74 -8.37 0.45
C GLU A 103 -3.55 -7.52 -0.56
N PRO A 104 -4.80 -7.11 -0.30
CA PRO A 104 -5.55 -6.23 -1.19
C PRO A 104 -4.91 -4.84 -1.35
N VAL A 105 -4.17 -4.37 -0.34
CA VAL A 105 -3.44 -3.10 -0.37
C VAL A 105 -2.28 -3.20 -1.35
N PHE A 106 -1.44 -4.23 -1.22
CA PHE A 106 -0.33 -4.45 -2.16
C PHE A 106 -0.80 -4.77 -3.58
N ARG A 107 -1.95 -5.44 -3.74
CA ARG A 107 -2.51 -5.76 -5.06
C ARG A 107 -2.82 -4.51 -5.87
N ASP A 108 -3.14 -3.40 -5.22
CA ASP A 108 -3.40 -2.12 -5.87
C ASP A 108 -2.19 -1.16 -5.87
N ALA A 109 -1.04 -1.57 -5.32
CA ALA A 109 0.16 -0.75 -5.26
C ALA A 109 0.92 -0.73 -6.60
N ASP A 110 1.39 0.46 -6.97
CA ASP A 110 2.33 0.67 -8.09
C ASP A 110 3.78 0.69 -7.56
N ILE A 111 3.99 1.36 -6.43
CA ILE A 111 5.26 1.48 -5.71
C ILE A 111 5.11 0.93 -4.29
N VAL A 112 6.10 0.16 -3.84
CA VAL A 112 6.21 -0.27 -2.44
C VAL A 112 7.55 0.19 -1.87
N SER A 113 7.50 0.93 -0.78
CA SER A 113 8.65 1.40 0.00
C SER A 113 8.65 0.74 1.37
N LEU A 114 9.76 0.16 1.80
CA LEU A 114 9.89 -0.56 3.06
C LEU A 114 10.96 0.10 3.93
N ASP A 115 10.56 0.64 5.07
CA ASP A 115 11.48 1.06 6.14
C ASP A 115 11.89 -0.16 6.97
N LEU A 116 13.19 -0.44 7.07
CA LEU A 116 13.66 -1.52 7.95
C LEU A 116 13.44 -1.21 9.45
N ASN A 117 13.26 0.06 9.84
CA ASN A 117 12.86 0.46 11.19
C ASN A 117 11.44 0.00 11.57
N ALA A 118 10.60 -0.38 10.60
CA ALA A 118 9.30 -1.00 10.87
C ALA A 118 9.44 -2.41 11.47
N VAL A 119 10.62 -3.03 11.35
CA VAL A 119 10.92 -4.35 11.91
C VAL A 119 11.55 -4.20 13.29
N LYS A 120 11.06 -4.96 14.27
CA LYS A 120 11.62 -4.93 15.63
C LYS A 120 13.12 -5.29 15.62
N SER A 121 13.91 -4.60 16.42
CA SER A 121 15.36 -4.76 16.52
C SER A 121 15.82 -6.19 16.80
N ALA A 122 15.04 -6.95 17.57
CA ALA A 122 15.35 -8.35 17.86
C ALA A 122 15.39 -9.24 16.59
N ASP A 123 14.64 -8.86 15.54
CA ASP A 123 14.55 -9.61 14.29
C ASP A 123 15.35 -8.93 13.16
N SER A 124 15.37 -7.60 13.08
CA SER A 124 16.19 -6.87 12.10
C SER A 124 17.69 -6.94 12.42
N GLY A 125 18.05 -7.13 13.69
CA GLY A 125 19.44 -7.08 14.14
C GLY A 125 20.02 -5.67 14.21
N ASN A 126 19.18 -4.64 14.05
CA ASN A 126 19.56 -3.26 14.28
C ASN A 126 19.50 -2.93 15.78
N PHE A 127 20.65 -2.84 16.43
CA PHE A 127 20.78 -2.46 17.84
C PHE A 127 21.31 -1.03 18.04
N VAL A 128 21.54 -0.27 16.95
CA VAL A 128 21.97 1.13 17.02
C VAL A 128 20.74 2.00 17.31
N SER A 129 19.74 1.90 16.46
CA SER A 129 18.42 2.51 16.65
C SER A 129 17.47 1.43 17.14
N PHE A 130 17.34 1.31 18.46
CA PHE A 130 16.61 0.21 19.07
C PHE A 130 15.09 0.44 19.05
N ALA A 131 14.38 -0.37 18.28
CA ALA A 131 12.93 -0.45 18.22
C ALA A 131 12.46 -1.78 18.84
N PRO A 132 11.90 -1.79 20.07
CA PRO A 132 11.48 -3.02 20.72
C PRO A 132 10.29 -3.70 20.04
N ASN A 133 9.43 -2.91 19.38
CA ASN A 133 8.21 -3.35 18.74
C ASN A 133 8.21 -2.96 17.26
N GLY A 134 7.64 -3.84 16.45
CA GLY A 134 7.65 -3.76 14.99
C GLY A 134 7.27 -5.12 14.43
N PHE A 135 7.22 -5.21 13.10
CA PHE A 135 7.01 -6.48 12.44
C PHE A 135 8.12 -7.46 12.83
N ASN A 136 7.74 -8.73 12.92
CA ASN A 136 8.70 -9.80 13.05
C ASN A 136 9.25 -10.23 11.67
N GLY A 137 10.32 -11.03 11.66
CA GLY A 137 10.96 -11.48 10.43
C GLY A 137 10.04 -12.24 9.47
N LYS A 138 9.06 -12.99 9.99
CA LYS A 138 8.09 -13.73 9.16
C LYS A 138 7.06 -12.78 8.55
N GLU A 139 6.58 -11.82 9.32
CA GLU A 139 5.60 -10.82 8.88
C GLU A 139 6.17 -9.96 7.77
N ILE A 140 7.36 -9.39 7.95
CA ILE A 140 7.97 -8.51 6.93
C ILE A 140 8.23 -9.26 5.61
N CYS A 141 8.64 -10.53 5.70
CA CYS A 141 8.79 -11.39 4.52
C CYS A 141 7.45 -11.68 3.83
N ALA A 142 6.37 -11.89 4.58
CA ALA A 142 5.05 -12.10 4.02
C ALA A 142 4.51 -10.83 3.33
N LEU A 143 4.73 -9.64 3.90
CA LEU A 143 4.39 -8.36 3.26
C LEU A 143 5.18 -8.18 1.95
N ALA A 144 6.49 -8.46 1.97
CA ALA A 144 7.32 -8.42 0.77
C ALA A 144 6.85 -9.41 -0.30
N ARG A 145 6.41 -10.61 0.11
CA ARG A 145 5.82 -11.61 -0.79
C ARG A 145 4.53 -11.09 -1.43
N TYR A 146 3.63 -10.45 -0.69
CA TYR A 146 2.42 -9.84 -1.25
C TYR A 146 2.73 -8.73 -2.25
N ALA A 147 3.71 -7.87 -1.96
CA ALA A 147 4.22 -6.90 -2.91
C ALA A 147 4.75 -7.56 -4.20
N GLY A 148 5.45 -8.69 -4.07
CA GLY A 148 5.93 -9.50 -5.18
C GLY A 148 4.80 -10.06 -6.05
N ILE A 149 3.78 -10.66 -5.42
CA ILE A 149 2.64 -11.32 -6.09
C ILE A 149 1.74 -10.35 -6.84
N SER A 150 1.68 -9.08 -6.42
CA SER A 150 0.87 -8.06 -7.07
C SER A 150 1.31 -7.87 -8.51
N ASP A 151 0.41 -8.06 -9.49
CA ASP A 151 0.74 -7.84 -10.90
C ASP A 151 1.07 -6.37 -11.22
N LYS A 152 0.62 -5.44 -10.38
CA LYS A 152 0.69 -3.99 -10.57
C LYS A 152 1.98 -3.37 -10.04
N VAL A 153 2.54 -3.94 -8.95
CA VAL A 153 3.78 -3.43 -8.36
C VAL A 153 4.88 -3.45 -9.41
N SER A 154 5.43 -2.26 -9.68
CA SER A 154 6.44 -2.05 -10.70
C SER A 154 7.78 -1.56 -10.13
N MET A 155 7.81 -1.10 -8.88
CA MET A 155 9.03 -0.76 -8.13
C MET A 155 8.94 -1.19 -6.66
N PHE A 156 10.05 -1.68 -6.10
CA PHE A 156 10.17 -2.10 -4.70
C PHE A 156 11.44 -1.51 -4.08
N GLY A 157 11.35 -0.94 -2.88
CA GLY A 157 12.49 -0.33 -2.17
C GLY A 157 12.63 -0.84 -0.74
N VAL A 158 13.86 -1.00 -0.27
CA VAL A 158 14.21 -1.34 1.11
C VAL A 158 15.22 -0.32 1.64
N PHE A 159 14.83 0.44 2.66
CA PHE A 159 15.53 1.66 3.09
C PHE A 159 15.90 1.62 4.58
N ASN A 160 16.66 2.65 5.01
CA ASN A 160 16.97 2.96 6.41
C ASN A 160 17.70 1.83 7.18
N HIS A 161 18.41 0.95 6.47
CA HIS A 161 19.27 -0.06 7.08
C HIS A 161 20.66 0.49 7.41
N HIS A 162 21.33 -0.06 8.42
CA HIS A 162 22.66 0.40 8.85
C HIS A 162 23.83 -0.36 8.19
N ASN A 163 23.54 -1.14 7.14
CA ASN A 163 24.53 -1.99 6.45
C ASN A 163 25.24 -2.95 7.42
N SER A 164 24.55 -3.38 8.49
CA SER A 164 25.07 -4.39 9.39
C SER A 164 24.96 -5.78 8.76
N ARG A 165 25.83 -6.69 9.18
CA ARG A 165 25.79 -8.09 8.72
C ARG A 165 24.47 -8.77 9.10
N GLN A 166 23.91 -8.38 10.25
CA GLN A 166 22.67 -8.91 10.79
C GLN A 166 21.47 -8.49 9.92
N GLU A 167 21.33 -7.18 9.65
CA GLU A 167 20.25 -6.65 8.80
C GLU A 167 20.35 -7.22 7.37
N SER A 168 21.56 -7.39 6.85
CA SER A 168 21.79 -7.93 5.49
C SER A 168 21.13 -9.30 5.27
N ILE A 169 21.08 -10.15 6.31
CA ILE A 169 20.43 -11.46 6.23
C ILE A 169 18.92 -11.30 6.05
N LEU A 170 18.29 -10.43 6.85
CA LEU A 170 16.85 -10.19 6.74
C LEU A 170 16.49 -9.51 5.41
N ILE A 171 17.27 -8.51 4.98
CA ILE A 171 17.08 -7.84 3.68
C ILE A 171 17.12 -8.86 2.54
N THR A 172 18.07 -9.81 2.60
CA THR A 172 18.15 -10.89 1.60
C THR A 172 16.89 -11.76 1.59
N GLN A 173 16.32 -12.09 2.75
CA GLN A 173 15.08 -12.85 2.84
C GLN A 173 13.88 -12.06 2.31
N ILE A 174 13.77 -10.78 2.67
CA ILE A 174 12.74 -9.86 2.14
C ILE A 174 12.76 -9.86 0.60
N ILE A 175 13.95 -9.67 0.01
CA ILE A 175 14.12 -9.67 -1.45
C ILE A 175 13.81 -11.05 -2.04
N TRP A 176 14.24 -12.13 -1.39
CA TRP A 176 13.95 -13.49 -1.86
C TRP A 176 12.45 -13.75 -1.92
N TYR A 177 11.69 -13.39 -0.88
CA TYR A 177 10.23 -13.57 -0.84
C TYR A 177 9.52 -12.63 -1.82
N PHE A 178 10.03 -11.42 -2.03
CA PHE A 178 9.55 -10.55 -3.10
C PHE A 178 9.71 -11.21 -4.49
N ILE A 179 10.89 -11.75 -4.79
CA ILE A 179 11.17 -12.45 -6.06
C ILE A 179 10.31 -13.71 -6.19
N GLU A 180 10.17 -14.50 -5.12
CA GLU A 180 9.27 -15.66 -5.08
C GLU A 180 7.84 -15.22 -5.43
N GLY A 181 7.33 -14.19 -4.76
CA GLY A 181 6.02 -13.62 -5.03
C GLY A 181 5.86 -13.18 -6.48
N TYR A 182 6.87 -12.52 -7.05
CA TYR A 182 6.90 -12.11 -8.46
C TYR A 182 6.71 -13.30 -9.42
N HIS A 183 7.32 -14.44 -9.14
CA HIS A 183 7.14 -15.65 -9.95
C HIS A 183 5.75 -16.28 -9.83
N TYR A 184 5.02 -15.99 -8.75
CA TYR A 184 3.64 -16.43 -8.53
C TYR A 184 2.57 -15.42 -9.00
N ARG A 185 2.96 -14.38 -9.75
CA ARG A 185 2.03 -13.43 -10.38
C ARG A 185 1.02 -14.13 -11.28
N SER A 186 -0.27 -13.90 -11.02
CA SER A 186 -1.38 -14.53 -11.76
C SER A 186 -1.63 -13.88 -13.11
N LYS A 187 -1.08 -12.68 -13.35
CA LYS A 187 -1.25 -11.87 -14.58
C LYS A 187 -2.72 -11.57 -14.86
N GLU A 188 -3.45 -11.21 -13.81
CA GLU A 188 -4.85 -10.78 -13.87
C GLU A 188 -4.98 -9.27 -14.16
N TYR A 189 -3.89 -8.51 -14.06
CA TYR A 189 -3.82 -7.09 -14.40
C TYR A 189 -3.16 -6.84 -15.78
N PRO A 190 -3.58 -5.83 -16.59
CA PRO A 190 -4.74 -4.96 -16.43
C PRO A 190 -5.97 -5.65 -17.03
N PHE A 191 -6.63 -6.51 -16.25
CA PHE A 191 -7.88 -7.21 -16.55
C PHE A 191 -7.95 -7.83 -17.95
N GLY A 192 -7.84 -9.16 -18.01
CA GLY A 192 -8.41 -9.92 -19.13
C GLY A 192 -9.93 -9.67 -19.28
N SER A 193 -10.57 -10.33 -20.25
CA SER A 193 -12.03 -10.22 -20.43
C SER A 193 -12.74 -10.54 -19.10
N ARG A 194 -13.73 -9.72 -18.71
CA ARG A 194 -14.56 -9.92 -17.51
C ARG A 194 -15.46 -11.17 -17.61
N GLU A 195 -15.29 -11.99 -18.64
CA GLU A 195 -16.16 -13.11 -19.00
C GLU A 195 -16.17 -14.23 -17.95
N ASN A 196 -15.08 -14.38 -17.18
CA ASN A 196 -14.91 -15.47 -16.24
C ASN A 196 -15.17 -15.09 -14.76
N TYR A 197 -15.49 -13.83 -14.47
CA TYR A 197 -15.70 -13.38 -13.10
C TYR A 197 -17.13 -13.65 -12.63
N ILE A 198 -17.28 -14.13 -11.39
CA ILE A 198 -18.59 -14.25 -10.75
C ILE A 198 -18.95 -12.90 -10.14
N LYS A 199 -20.08 -12.33 -10.57
CA LYS A 199 -20.61 -11.05 -10.08
C LYS A 199 -21.58 -11.28 -8.92
N TYR A 200 -21.37 -10.56 -7.81
CA TYR A 200 -22.26 -10.49 -6.67
C TYR A 200 -22.76 -9.06 -6.51
N SER A 201 -24.06 -8.86 -6.33
CA SER A 201 -24.65 -7.55 -6.09
C SER A 201 -25.26 -7.52 -4.70
N VAL A 202 -24.74 -6.63 -3.86
CA VAL A 202 -25.11 -6.51 -2.45
C VAL A 202 -25.78 -5.14 -2.25
N PRO A 203 -27.10 -5.09 -2.01
CA PRO A 203 -27.77 -3.85 -1.66
C PRO A 203 -27.39 -3.43 -0.23
N ILE A 204 -26.92 -2.20 -0.06
CA ILE A 204 -26.62 -1.58 1.24
C ILE A 204 -27.30 -0.22 1.26
N GLU A 205 -28.26 -0.04 2.17
CA GLU A 205 -29.08 1.18 2.26
C GLU A 205 -29.63 1.61 0.88
N ASP A 206 -29.23 2.78 0.38
CA ASP A 206 -29.67 3.35 -0.91
C ASP A 206 -28.72 3.02 -2.08
N GLU A 207 -27.65 2.27 -1.84
CA GLU A 207 -26.65 1.90 -2.83
C GLU A 207 -26.61 0.38 -3.11
N THR A 208 -26.01 0.00 -4.23
CA THR A 208 -25.77 -1.42 -4.57
C THR A 208 -24.31 -1.60 -4.88
N LEU A 209 -23.59 -2.27 -3.99
CA LEU A 209 -22.21 -2.65 -4.20
C LEU A 209 -22.13 -3.84 -5.15
N VAL A 210 -21.19 -3.77 -6.09
CA VAL A 210 -20.93 -4.86 -7.03
C VAL A 210 -19.57 -5.45 -6.73
N PHE A 211 -19.56 -6.71 -6.31
CA PHE A 211 -18.35 -7.49 -6.10
C PHE A 211 -18.09 -8.45 -7.26
N TYR A 212 -16.82 -8.68 -7.55
CA TYR A 212 -16.34 -9.62 -8.55
C TYR A 212 -15.38 -10.61 -7.88
N LYS A 213 -15.61 -11.90 -8.09
CA LYS A 213 -14.71 -12.97 -7.66
C LYS A 213 -14.02 -13.59 -8.88
N SER A 214 -12.70 -13.70 -8.85
CA SER A 214 -11.94 -14.47 -9.84
C SER A 214 -12.20 -15.96 -9.64
N ASP A 215 -12.57 -16.64 -10.72
CA ASP A 215 -12.71 -18.10 -10.79
C ASP A 215 -11.36 -18.84 -10.79
N ARG A 216 -10.25 -18.10 -10.99
CA ARG A 216 -8.88 -18.66 -11.06
C ARG A 216 -8.11 -18.53 -9.75
N THR A 217 -8.27 -17.41 -9.05
CA THR A 217 -7.42 -17.06 -7.89
C THR A 217 -8.20 -16.88 -6.60
N ASP A 218 -9.53 -17.05 -6.62
CA ASP A 218 -10.44 -16.77 -5.50
C ASP A 218 -10.35 -15.34 -4.95
N ARG A 219 -9.67 -14.43 -5.66
CA ARG A 219 -9.52 -13.03 -5.30
C ARG A 219 -10.80 -12.24 -5.54
N TRP A 220 -10.97 -11.20 -4.75
CA TRP A 220 -12.14 -10.34 -4.79
C TRP A 220 -11.78 -8.91 -5.18
N TRP A 221 -12.72 -8.29 -5.88
CA TRP A 221 -12.72 -6.87 -6.21
C TRP A 221 -14.11 -6.30 -5.99
N ILE A 222 -14.18 -5.01 -5.69
CA ILE A 222 -15.40 -4.22 -5.63
C ILE A 222 -15.38 -3.16 -6.73
N GLU A 223 -16.50 -2.98 -7.41
CA GLU A 223 -16.67 -1.95 -8.43
C GLU A 223 -16.83 -0.59 -7.79
N ILE A 224 -16.00 0.37 -8.21
CA ILE A 224 -16.21 1.77 -7.92
C ILE A 224 -16.94 2.37 -9.13
N PRO A 225 -18.18 2.88 -8.94
CA PRO A 225 -18.93 3.50 -10.02
C PRO A 225 -18.18 4.71 -10.56
N PHE A 226 -18.13 4.82 -11.90
CA PHE A 226 -17.49 5.94 -12.55
C PHE A 226 -18.35 7.21 -12.44
N VAL A 227 -17.75 8.30 -11.95
CA VAL A 227 -18.34 9.65 -11.99
C VAL A 227 -17.57 10.43 -13.06
N SER A 228 -18.29 10.97 -14.05
CA SER A 228 -17.74 11.45 -15.33
C SER A 228 -16.79 12.66 -15.29
N ASN A 229 -16.31 13.10 -14.12
CA ASN A 229 -15.69 14.42 -13.94
C ASN A 229 -14.31 14.47 -13.23
N GLY A 230 -13.53 13.39 -13.11
CA GLY A 230 -12.21 13.48 -12.46
C GLY A 230 -11.18 12.40 -12.83
N ASN A 231 -9.94 12.84 -13.07
CA ASN A 231 -8.66 12.11 -13.16
C ASN A 231 -8.50 10.93 -14.15
N ASN A 232 -7.41 10.97 -14.92
CA ASN A 232 -7.09 10.03 -16.02
C ASN A 232 -6.88 8.55 -15.61
N LYS A 233 -6.84 8.21 -14.31
CA LYS A 233 -6.67 6.82 -13.83
C LYS A 233 -7.91 5.96 -14.09
N LEU A 234 -9.09 6.55 -14.12
CA LEU A 234 -10.38 5.83 -14.09
C LEU A 234 -11.17 6.10 -15.36
N LYS A 235 -10.68 5.69 -16.53
CA LYS A 235 -11.42 5.91 -17.80
C LYS A 235 -12.68 5.02 -17.95
N ARG A 236 -12.95 4.09 -17.01
CA ARG A 236 -14.11 3.17 -16.94
C ARG A 236 -14.37 2.76 -15.48
N ASN A 237 -15.49 2.07 -15.20
CA ASN A 237 -15.75 1.40 -13.93
C ASN A 237 -14.50 0.65 -13.46
N THR A 238 -13.95 1.08 -12.33
CA THR A 238 -12.68 0.59 -11.81
C THR A 238 -12.92 -0.42 -10.70
N LEU A 239 -12.07 -1.44 -10.66
CA LEU A 239 -12.15 -2.50 -9.67
C LEU A 239 -11.11 -2.26 -8.59
N LEU A 240 -11.57 -2.04 -7.36
CA LEU A 240 -10.72 -1.95 -6.18
C LEU A 240 -10.52 -3.36 -5.60
N PRO A 241 -9.28 -3.83 -5.42
CA PRO A 241 -9.03 -5.10 -4.74
C PRO A 241 -9.60 -5.08 -3.33
N CYS A 242 -10.35 -6.12 -2.97
CA CYS A 242 -10.94 -6.30 -1.65
C CYS A 242 -10.75 -7.74 -1.16
N SER A 243 -11.05 -7.98 0.11
CA SER A 243 -11.08 -9.31 0.70
C SER A 243 -12.48 -9.94 0.63
N TYR A 244 -12.56 -11.22 0.95
CA TYR A 244 -13.84 -11.90 1.10
C TYR A 244 -14.59 -11.43 2.35
N GLU A 245 -13.85 -11.09 3.41
CA GLU A 245 -14.40 -10.53 4.65
C GLU A 245 -15.11 -9.19 4.39
N GLU A 246 -14.58 -8.33 3.51
CA GLU A 246 -15.25 -7.10 3.10
C GLU A 246 -16.58 -7.36 2.39
N TYR A 247 -16.67 -8.42 1.57
CA TYR A 247 -17.94 -8.86 0.98
C TYR A 247 -18.94 -9.37 2.05
N LEU A 248 -18.45 -10.11 3.06
CA LEU A 248 -19.30 -10.57 4.16
C LEU A 248 -19.79 -9.40 5.03
N GLY A 249 -18.93 -8.43 5.31
CA GLY A 249 -19.30 -7.18 6.01
C GLY A 249 -20.38 -6.41 5.23
N ALA A 250 -20.20 -6.28 3.92
CA ALA A 250 -21.20 -5.69 3.03
C ALA A 250 -22.56 -6.42 3.10
N CYS A 251 -22.56 -7.76 3.13
CA CYS A 251 -23.79 -8.54 3.34
C CYS A 251 -24.47 -8.23 4.68
N ASN A 252 -23.71 -7.79 5.69
CA ASN A 252 -24.18 -7.39 7.01
C ASN A 252 -24.47 -5.87 7.11
N GLN A 253 -24.61 -5.16 5.99
CA GLN A 253 -24.85 -3.71 5.93
C GLN A 253 -23.67 -2.85 6.42
N GLU A 254 -22.45 -3.39 6.38
CA GLU A 254 -21.23 -2.63 6.68
C GLU A 254 -20.58 -2.15 5.39
N LEU A 255 -20.43 -0.83 5.22
CA LEU A 255 -19.78 -0.26 4.05
C LEU A 255 -18.25 -0.40 4.15
N PRO A 256 -17.56 -1.00 3.15
CA PRO A 256 -16.11 -1.10 3.18
C PRO A 256 -15.44 0.28 3.14
N GLU A 257 -14.63 0.60 4.15
CA GLU A 257 -14.03 1.94 4.31
C GLU A 257 -13.14 2.34 3.13
N ARG A 258 -12.34 1.40 2.58
CA ARG A 258 -11.48 1.66 1.43
C ARG A 258 -12.28 2.03 0.18
N TRP A 259 -13.43 1.38 -0.01
CA TRP A 259 -14.33 1.69 -1.11
C TRP A 259 -14.91 3.10 -0.97
N TRP A 260 -15.34 3.46 0.24
CA TRP A 260 -15.82 4.80 0.56
C TRP A 260 -14.77 5.89 0.34
N LYS A 261 -13.54 5.68 0.83
CA LYS A 261 -12.40 6.59 0.61
C LYS A 261 -12.11 6.74 -0.88
N ALA A 262 -12.08 5.64 -1.64
CA ALA A 262 -11.85 5.66 -3.07
C ALA A 262 -12.97 6.39 -3.85
N GLN A 263 -14.24 6.23 -3.44
CA GLN A 263 -15.37 6.94 -4.04
C GLN A 263 -15.25 8.45 -3.81
N ARG A 264 -14.90 8.90 -2.60
CA ARG A 264 -14.73 10.34 -2.29
C ARG A 264 -13.60 10.97 -3.10
N LYS A 265 -12.47 10.28 -3.27
CA LYS A 265 -11.37 10.73 -4.13
C LYS A 265 -11.75 10.91 -5.59
N ASN A 266 -12.75 10.18 -6.07
CA ASN A 266 -13.20 10.26 -7.46
C ASN A 266 -14.20 11.41 -7.70
N VAL A 267 -14.82 11.91 -6.63
CA VAL A 267 -15.79 13.01 -6.68
C VAL A 267 -15.11 14.38 -6.55
N LEU A 268 -13.97 14.43 -5.86
CA LEU A 268 -13.11 15.60 -5.70
C LEU A 268 -12.24 15.86 -6.93
#